data_AF-A0A6A1R2R2-F1
#
_entry.id   AF-A0A6A1R2R2-F1
#
_cell.length_a   1.000
_cell.length_b   1.000
_cell.length_c   1.000
_cell.angle_alpha   90.00
_cell.angle_beta   90.00
_cell.angle_gamma   90.00
#
_symmetry.space_group_name_H-M   'P 1'
#
loop_
_entity.id
_entity.type
_entity.pdbx_description
1 polymer ?
#
loop_
_entity_poly.entity_id
_entity_poly.type
_entity_poly.pdbx_seq_one_letter_code
_entity_poly.pdbx_strand_id
1 'polypeptide(L)'
;MRLNAWKEIHLLELMAVFLLACTVWFYLKTYWDFESNYQTWLETANNGEGMSRAEALGLSGDFLGGVLNPILSFFSFIALLFTLRLQRRELAATMEELKKSTLAAEANVRLFTEQIAAQRLDAFENTFFSLLKLFNSTFEKINAPLLAQHGTAASTPLQALMEQAHAQPSLEDARKLLMADHSEIDHFISVLFEMLKFIDQKFPKAGLHKEDAAQDGHSDRMFYANILKAIMNQDAFEVVAMYAATHQTQSPYYAFRQLIEKYELLEELDLRAVHRQKFLAGYAHYFAQLKPPVPL
;
A
#
# COMPACT_ATOMS: atom_id res chain seq x y z
N MET A 1 0.02 11.12 -41.25
CA MET A 1 0.44 9.76 -41.66
C MET A 1 -0.72 8.76 -41.81
N ARG A 2 -1.74 8.76 -40.93
CA ARG A 2 -2.92 7.85 -41.02
C ARG A 2 -3.80 8.04 -42.29
N LEU A 3 -3.83 9.24 -42.87
CA LEU A 3 -4.70 9.56 -44.02
C LEU A 3 -4.26 8.91 -45.35
N ASN A 4 -2.97 8.61 -45.51
CA ASN A 4 -2.43 8.05 -46.77
C ASN A 4 -2.67 6.54 -46.87
N ALA A 5 -2.64 5.82 -45.74
CA ALA A 5 -2.88 4.37 -45.73
C ALA A 5 -4.32 4.01 -46.15
N TRP A 6 -5.30 4.83 -45.78
CA TRP A 6 -6.69 4.66 -46.20
C TRP A 6 -6.89 4.92 -47.70
N LYS A 7 -6.17 5.90 -48.27
CA LYS A 7 -6.18 6.14 -49.72
C LYS A 7 -5.57 4.97 -50.50
N GLU A 8 -4.50 4.36 -49.98
CA GLU A 8 -3.86 3.19 -50.58
C GLU A 8 -4.77 1.95 -50.54
N ILE A 9 -5.52 1.74 -49.44
CA ILE A 9 -6.51 0.65 -49.32
C ILE A 9 -7.63 0.83 -50.35
N HIS A 10 -8.24 2.02 -50.42
CA HIS A 10 -9.30 2.28 -51.39
C HIS A 10 -8.84 2.21 -52.85
N LEU A 11 -7.57 2.54 -53.11
CA LEU A 11 -6.98 2.36 -54.44
C LEU A 11 -6.86 0.87 -54.81
N LEU A 12 -6.42 0.04 -53.87
CA LEU A 12 -6.34 -1.42 -54.06
C LEU A 12 -7.72 -2.05 -54.24
N GLU A 13 -8.72 -1.62 -53.47
CA GLU A 13 -10.12 -2.05 -53.63
C GLU A 13 -10.65 -1.67 -55.01
N LEU A 14 -10.44 -0.43 -55.46
CA LEU A 14 -10.82 0.02 -56.80
C LEU A 14 -10.11 -0.76 -57.90
N MET A 15 -8.82 -1.04 -57.75
CA MET A 15 -8.07 -1.86 -58.71
C MET A 15 -8.61 -3.30 -58.77
N ALA A 16 -8.92 -3.90 -57.62
CA ALA A 16 -9.48 -5.25 -57.55
C ALA A 16 -10.87 -5.32 -58.19
N VAL A 17 -11.73 -4.33 -57.92
CA VAL A 17 -13.06 -4.21 -58.54
C VAL A 17 -12.95 -3.99 -60.05
N PHE A 18 -12.01 -3.14 -60.49
CA PHE A 18 -11.75 -2.90 -61.91
C PHE A 18 -11.26 -4.17 -62.62
N LEU A 19 -10.34 -4.92 -62.01
CA LEU A 19 -9.87 -6.20 -62.54
C LEU A 19 -10.98 -7.23 -62.60
N LEU A 20 -11.82 -7.35 -61.56
CA LEU A 20 -12.99 -8.21 -61.59
C LEU A 20 -13.93 -7.80 -62.75
N ALA A 21 -14.22 -6.52 -62.91
CA ALA A 21 -15.04 -6.03 -64.03
C ALA A 21 -14.42 -6.35 -65.40
N CYS A 22 -13.10 -6.18 -65.56
CA CYS A 22 -12.38 -6.55 -66.78
C CYS A 22 -12.45 -8.06 -67.04
N THR A 23 -12.33 -8.90 -66.00
CA THR A 23 -12.42 -10.36 -66.15
C THR A 23 -13.83 -10.82 -66.51
N VAL A 24 -14.87 -10.24 -65.90
CA VAL A 24 -16.27 -10.51 -66.24
C VAL A 24 -16.56 -10.04 -67.66
N TRP A 25 -16.09 -8.85 -68.05
CA TRP A 25 -16.24 -8.34 -69.41
C TRP A 25 -15.52 -9.23 -70.43
N PHE A 26 -14.29 -9.66 -70.14
CA PHE A 26 -13.54 -10.57 -70.99
C PHE A 26 -14.24 -11.93 -71.12
N TYR A 27 -14.82 -12.44 -70.04
CA TYR A 27 -15.62 -13.66 -70.04
C TYR A 27 -16.87 -13.52 -70.92
N LEU A 28 -17.65 -12.45 -70.72
CA LEU A 28 -18.83 -12.16 -71.53
C LEU A 28 -18.50 -11.98 -73.01
N LYS A 29 -17.39 -11.30 -73.30
CA LYS A 29 -16.89 -11.13 -74.67
C LYS A 29 -16.50 -12.48 -75.28
N THR A 30 -15.71 -13.28 -74.57
CA THR A 30 -15.29 -14.62 -75.06
C THR A 30 -16.50 -15.52 -75.27
N TYR A 31 -17.50 -15.46 -74.39
CA TYR A 31 -18.75 -16.20 -74.53
C TYR A 31 -19.58 -15.72 -75.74
N TRP A 32 -19.65 -14.42 -75.98
CA TRP A 32 -20.35 -13.85 -77.13
C TRP A 32 -19.64 -14.15 -78.45
N ASP A 33 -18.32 -14.01 -78.49
CA ASP A 33 -17.48 -14.37 -79.63
C ASP A 33 -17.56 -15.89 -79.88
N PHE A 34 -17.69 -16.70 -78.84
CA PHE A 34 -17.97 -18.14 -78.96
C PHE A 34 -19.34 -18.42 -79.58
N GLU A 35 -20.43 -17.84 -79.06
CA GLU A 35 -21.79 -18.08 -79.55
C GLU A 35 -21.98 -17.61 -81.01
N SER A 36 -21.37 -16.48 -81.37
CA SER A 36 -21.42 -15.96 -82.74
C SER A 36 -20.65 -16.84 -83.74
N ASN A 37 -19.49 -17.38 -83.35
CA ASN A 37 -18.73 -18.30 -84.19
C ASN A 37 -19.29 -19.74 -84.17
N TYR A 38 -20.01 -20.12 -83.11
CA TYR A 38 -20.57 -21.47 -82.94
C TYR A 38 -21.53 -21.88 -84.07
N GLN A 39 -22.30 -20.94 -84.62
CA GLN A 39 -23.18 -21.19 -85.77
C GLN A 39 -22.40 -21.65 -87.01
N THR A 40 -21.24 -21.04 -87.28
CA THR A 40 -20.35 -21.41 -88.39
C THR A 40 -19.68 -22.78 -88.19
N TRP A 41 -19.42 -23.15 -86.93
CA TRP A 41 -18.77 -24.41 -86.58
C TRP A 41 -19.74 -25.60 -86.66
N LEU A 42 -21.04 -25.41 -86.37
CA LEU A 42 -22.07 -26.41 -86.58
C LEU A 42 -22.28 -26.76 -88.06
N GLU A 43 -22.25 -25.76 -88.94
CA GLU A 43 -22.31 -25.97 -90.39
C GLU A 43 -21.11 -26.77 -90.90
N THR A 44 -19.91 -26.52 -90.33
CA THR A 44 -18.67 -27.20 -90.71
C THR A 44 -18.58 -28.62 -90.12
N ALA A 45 -19.12 -28.85 -88.92
CA ALA A 45 -19.18 -30.16 -88.27
C ALA A 45 -20.11 -31.14 -89.00
N ASN A 46 -21.20 -30.64 -89.62
CA ASN A 46 -22.05 -31.43 -90.50
C ASN A 46 -21.31 -31.96 -91.75
N ASN A 47 -20.16 -31.37 -92.10
CA ASN A 47 -19.31 -31.76 -93.22
C ASN A 47 -18.13 -32.68 -92.80
N GLY A 48 -18.06 -33.11 -91.54
CA GLY A 48 -17.11 -34.11 -91.06
C GLY A 48 -15.73 -33.61 -90.63
N GLU A 49 -15.46 -32.30 -90.67
CA GLU A 49 -14.14 -31.71 -90.34
C GLU A 49 -14.19 -30.66 -89.19
N GLY A 50 -15.27 -30.63 -88.40
CA GLY A 50 -15.46 -29.65 -87.31
C GLY A 50 -15.23 -30.20 -85.89
N MET A 51 -14.86 -29.31 -84.95
CA MET A 51 -14.77 -29.60 -83.51
C MET A 51 -16.16 -29.68 -82.88
N SER A 52 -16.37 -30.59 -81.92
CA SER A 52 -17.65 -30.68 -81.20
C SER A 52 -17.87 -29.50 -80.24
N ARG A 53 -19.13 -29.17 -79.95
CA ARG A 53 -19.50 -28.11 -78.97
C ARG A 53 -18.81 -28.29 -77.62
N ALA A 54 -18.71 -29.54 -77.16
CA ALA A 54 -18.11 -29.87 -75.88
C ALA A 54 -16.60 -29.60 -75.86
N GLU A 55 -15.89 -29.92 -76.94
CA GLU A 55 -14.44 -29.67 -77.08
C GLU A 55 -14.12 -28.18 -77.17
N ALA A 56 -14.92 -27.40 -77.91
CA ALA A 56 -14.72 -25.96 -78.03
C ALA A 56 -15.04 -25.22 -76.72
N LEU A 57 -16.07 -25.66 -75.97
CA LEU A 57 -16.35 -25.19 -74.62
C LEU A 57 -15.26 -25.59 -73.62
N GLY A 58 -14.69 -26.79 -73.76
CA GLY A 58 -13.55 -27.24 -72.96
C GLY A 58 -12.32 -26.37 -73.16
N LEU A 59 -11.90 -26.15 -74.42
CA LEU A 59 -10.70 -25.37 -74.74
C LEU A 59 -10.81 -23.89 -74.31
N SER A 60 -11.99 -23.29 -74.45
CA SER A 60 -12.26 -21.93 -73.99
C SER A 60 -12.28 -21.83 -72.47
N GLY A 61 -12.87 -22.81 -71.79
CA GLY A 61 -12.81 -22.97 -70.34
C GLY A 61 -11.37 -23.12 -69.83
N ASP A 62 -10.54 -23.91 -70.52
CA ASP A 62 -9.15 -24.13 -70.18
C ASP A 62 -8.29 -22.86 -70.35
N PHE A 63 -8.51 -22.08 -71.42
CA PHE A 63 -7.81 -20.80 -71.60
C PHE A 63 -8.23 -19.77 -70.55
N LEU A 64 -9.53 -19.65 -70.27
CA LEU A 64 -10.05 -18.75 -69.24
C LEU A 64 -9.55 -19.15 -67.85
N GLY A 65 -9.64 -20.43 -67.49
CA GLY A 65 -9.12 -20.95 -66.23
C GLY A 65 -7.60 -20.79 -66.10
N GLY A 66 -6.87 -21.02 -67.20
CA GLY A 66 -5.42 -20.90 -67.26
C GLY A 66 -4.89 -19.48 -67.09
N VAL A 67 -5.64 -18.47 -67.51
CA VAL A 67 -5.27 -17.04 -67.35
C VAL A 67 -5.86 -16.44 -66.07
N LEU A 68 -7.12 -16.76 -65.75
CA LEU A 68 -7.84 -16.16 -64.63
C LEU A 68 -7.34 -16.68 -63.27
N ASN A 69 -7.07 -17.99 -63.14
CA ASN A 69 -6.64 -18.55 -61.86
C ASN A 69 -5.31 -17.96 -61.36
N PRO A 70 -4.25 -17.83 -62.19
CA PRO A 70 -3.01 -17.17 -61.76
C PRO A 70 -3.20 -15.71 -61.36
N ILE A 71 -4.03 -14.95 -62.08
CA ILE A 71 -4.33 -13.55 -61.76
C ILE A 71 -5.05 -13.45 -60.41
N LEU A 72 -6.13 -14.22 -60.21
CA LEU A 72 -6.87 -14.22 -58.95
C LEU A 72 -6.02 -14.72 -57.78
N SER A 73 -5.18 -15.73 -58.00
CA SER A 73 -4.26 -16.25 -56.99
C SER A 73 -3.21 -15.22 -56.58
N PHE A 74 -2.69 -14.45 -57.55
CA PHE A 74 -1.78 -13.34 -57.27
C PHE A 74 -2.43 -12.26 -56.41
N PHE A 75 -3.65 -11.81 -56.75
CA PHE A 75 -4.36 -10.82 -55.92
C PHE A 75 -4.71 -11.36 -54.53
N SER A 76 -5.06 -12.64 -54.43
CA SER A 76 -5.31 -13.31 -53.15
C SER A 76 -4.05 -13.33 -52.27
N PHE A 77 -2.89 -13.60 -52.87
CA PHE A 77 -1.60 -13.55 -52.18
C PHE A 77 -1.23 -12.13 -51.73
N ILE A 78 -1.44 -11.11 -52.57
CA ILE A 78 -1.21 -9.70 -52.21
C ILE A 78 -2.15 -9.26 -51.07
N ALA A 79 -3.42 -9.64 -51.12
CA ALA A 79 -4.39 -9.35 -50.05
C ALA A 79 -3.98 -10.00 -48.72
N LEU A 80 -3.47 -11.24 -48.77
CA LEU A 80 -2.93 -11.93 -47.59
C LEU A 80 -1.70 -11.22 -47.03
N LEU A 81 -0.75 -10.83 -47.88
CA LEU A 81 0.45 -10.07 -47.47
C LEU A 81 0.07 -8.72 -46.85
N PHE A 82 -0.92 -8.03 -47.41
CA PHE A 82 -1.44 -6.79 -46.87
C PHE A 82 -2.04 -7.01 -45.47
N THR A 83 -2.86 -8.04 -45.32
CA THR A 83 -3.46 -8.43 -44.03
C THR A 83 -2.39 -8.74 -42.99
N LEU A 84 -1.37 -9.52 -43.34
CA LEU A 84 -0.24 -9.84 -42.45
C LEU A 84 0.53 -8.58 -42.04
N ARG A 85 0.73 -7.63 -42.96
CA ARG A 85 1.40 -6.36 -42.65
C ARG A 85 0.57 -5.52 -41.68
N LEU A 86 -0.75 -5.47 -41.87
CA LEU A 86 -1.66 -4.77 -40.97
C LEU A 86 -1.68 -5.40 -39.59
N GLN A 87 -1.86 -6.72 -39.50
CA GLN A 87 -1.83 -7.49 -38.26
C GLN A 87 -0.53 -7.29 -37.48
N ARG A 88 0.64 -7.27 -38.16
CA ARG A 88 1.93 -6.98 -37.52
C ARG A 88 1.99 -5.57 -36.93
N ARG A 89 1.43 -4.58 -37.62
CA ARG A 89 1.39 -3.19 -37.13
C ARG A 89 0.47 -3.06 -35.91
N GLU A 90 -0.70 -3.70 -35.96
CA GLU A 90 -1.63 -3.73 -34.83
C GLU A 90 -1.02 -4.42 -33.63
N LEU A 91 -0.37 -5.58 -33.81
CA LEU A 91 0.34 -6.27 -32.73
C LEU A 91 1.46 -5.42 -32.12
N ALA A 92 2.23 -4.70 -32.94
CA ALA A 92 3.27 -3.80 -32.43
C ALA A 92 2.67 -2.65 -31.60
N ALA A 93 1.56 -2.07 -32.06
CA ALA A 93 0.86 -1.01 -31.35
C ALA A 93 0.26 -1.51 -30.02
N THR A 94 -0.36 -2.70 -29.99
CA THR A 94 -0.92 -3.28 -28.76
C THR A 94 0.17 -3.64 -27.76
N MET A 95 1.31 -4.15 -28.21
CA MET A 95 2.48 -4.40 -27.35
C MET A 95 3.01 -3.11 -26.73
N GLU A 96 3.06 -2.01 -27.49
CA GLU A 96 3.49 -0.70 -26.97
C GLU A 96 2.50 -0.17 -25.92
N GLU A 97 1.20 -0.27 -26.18
CA GLU A 97 0.16 0.16 -25.24
C GLU A 97 0.19 -0.68 -23.95
N LEU A 98 0.37 -2.00 -24.07
CA LEU A 98 0.51 -2.90 -22.92
C LEU A 98 1.76 -2.57 -22.09
N LYS A 99 2.88 -2.23 -22.75
CA LYS A 99 4.09 -1.75 -22.07
C LYS A 99 3.84 -0.43 -21.32
N LYS A 100 3.09 0.51 -21.90
CA LYS A 100 2.72 1.76 -21.20
C LYS A 100 1.80 1.50 -20.02
N SER A 101 0.83 0.59 -20.18
CA SER A 101 -0.11 0.20 -19.13
C SER A 101 0.60 -0.47 -17.94
N THR A 102 1.54 -1.37 -18.21
CA THR A 102 2.36 -2.02 -17.16
C THR A 102 3.21 -1.02 -16.38
N LEU A 103 3.89 -0.10 -17.06
CA LEU A 103 4.65 0.97 -16.40
C LEU A 103 3.76 1.88 -15.54
N ALA A 104 2.56 2.24 -16.02
CA ALA A 104 1.60 3.01 -15.25
C ALA A 104 1.09 2.24 -14.01
N ALA A 105 0.85 0.94 -14.15
CA ALA A 105 0.45 0.07 -13.04
C ALA A 105 1.55 -0.03 -11.98
N GLU A 106 2.81 -0.21 -12.39
CA GLU A 106 3.96 -0.23 -11.47
C GLU A 106 4.12 1.10 -10.71
N ALA A 107 3.97 2.23 -11.40
CA ALA A 107 3.99 3.55 -10.78
C ALA A 107 2.86 3.71 -9.76
N ASN A 108 1.64 3.26 -10.09
CA ASN A 108 0.50 3.29 -9.16
C ASN A 108 0.73 2.40 -7.93
N VAL A 109 1.28 1.20 -8.10
CA VAL A 109 1.61 0.31 -6.97
C VAL A 109 2.59 0.99 -6.01
N ARG A 110 3.60 1.67 -6.55
CA ARG A 110 4.54 2.45 -5.72
C ARG A 110 3.83 3.56 -4.95
N LEU A 111 3.03 4.38 -5.63
CA LEU A 111 2.28 5.48 -4.99
C LEU A 111 1.33 4.96 -3.91
N PHE A 112 0.59 3.88 -4.18
CA PHE A 112 -0.29 3.26 -3.18
C PHE A 112 0.50 2.70 -1.99
N THR A 113 1.69 2.16 -2.21
CA THR A 113 2.53 1.67 -1.12
C THR A 113 2.98 2.80 -0.20
N GLU A 114 3.44 3.92 -0.78
CA GLU A 114 3.81 5.13 -0.03
C GLU A 114 2.59 5.72 0.71
N GLN A 115 1.43 5.77 0.06
CA GLN A 115 0.18 6.24 0.66
C GLN A 115 -0.29 5.36 1.82
N ILE A 116 -0.25 4.03 1.69
CA ILE A 116 -0.63 3.09 2.76
C ILE A 116 0.30 3.28 3.97
N ALA A 117 1.60 3.51 3.74
CA ALA A 117 2.54 3.78 4.82
C ALA A 117 2.19 5.07 5.58
N ALA A 118 1.92 6.17 4.85
CA ALA A 118 1.46 7.43 5.44
C ALA A 118 0.13 7.26 6.20
N GLN A 119 -0.87 6.62 5.61
CA GLN A 119 -2.16 6.38 6.26
C GLN A 119 -2.04 5.55 7.55
N ARG A 120 -1.11 4.59 7.60
CA ARG A 120 -0.82 3.82 8.81
C ARG A 120 -0.11 4.64 9.89
N LEU A 121 0.58 5.71 9.53
CA LEU A 121 1.13 6.66 10.50
C LEU A 121 0.00 7.59 11.00
N ASP A 122 -0.79 8.16 10.11
CA ASP A 122 -1.94 9.01 10.47
C ASP A 122 -2.92 8.27 11.38
N ALA A 123 -3.24 7.01 11.08
CA ALA A 123 -4.12 6.19 11.92
C ALA A 123 -3.54 5.97 13.32
N PHE A 124 -2.22 5.72 13.41
CA PHE A 124 -1.53 5.59 14.68
C PHE A 124 -1.59 6.90 15.47
N GLU A 125 -1.25 8.03 14.86
CA GLU A 125 -1.24 9.35 15.50
C GLU A 125 -2.63 9.74 16.01
N ASN A 126 -3.68 9.50 15.23
CA ASN A 126 -5.05 9.77 15.65
C ASN A 126 -5.44 8.96 16.89
N THR A 127 -5.08 7.67 16.93
CA THR A 127 -5.29 6.83 18.12
C THR A 127 -4.42 7.31 19.29
N PHE A 128 -3.15 7.64 19.06
CA PHE A 128 -2.23 8.15 20.07
C PHE A 128 -2.77 9.44 20.71
N PHE A 129 -3.16 10.44 19.92
CA PHE A 129 -3.70 11.70 20.44
C PHE A 129 -5.05 11.53 21.13
N SER A 130 -5.86 10.54 20.72
CA SER A 130 -7.09 10.18 21.44
C SER A 130 -6.79 9.60 22.82
N LEU A 131 -5.80 8.70 22.91
CA LEU A 131 -5.30 8.18 24.18
C LEU A 131 -4.62 9.28 25.02
N LEU A 132 -3.91 10.21 24.39
CA LEU A 132 -3.29 11.35 25.07
C LEU A 132 -4.32 12.26 25.72
N LYS A 133 -5.45 12.51 25.06
CA LYS A 133 -6.58 13.25 25.65
C LYS A 133 -7.16 12.52 26.85
N LEU A 134 -7.30 11.19 26.76
CA LEU A 134 -7.74 10.36 27.89
C LEU A 134 -6.73 10.44 29.05
N PHE A 135 -5.44 10.28 28.76
CA PHE A 135 -4.35 10.39 29.72
C PHE A 135 -4.30 11.74 30.42
N ASN A 136 -4.45 12.83 29.67
CA ASN A 136 -4.50 14.16 30.25
C ASN A 136 -5.75 14.33 31.14
N SER A 137 -6.90 13.81 30.72
CA SER A 137 -8.13 13.83 31.53
C SER A 137 -7.97 13.06 32.84
N THR A 138 -7.35 11.87 32.82
CA THR A 138 -7.09 11.11 34.06
C THR A 138 -6.08 11.82 34.96
N PHE A 139 -5.05 12.43 34.37
CA PHE A 139 -4.08 13.25 35.09
C PHE A 139 -4.71 14.48 35.76
N GLU A 140 -5.58 15.19 35.06
CA GLU A 140 -6.31 16.35 35.60
C GLU A 140 -7.22 15.94 36.77
N LYS A 141 -7.89 14.78 36.69
CA LYS A 141 -8.72 14.30 37.80
C LYS A 141 -7.93 14.01 39.07
N ILE A 142 -6.76 13.37 38.95
CA ILE A 142 -5.93 13.06 40.13
C ILE A 142 -5.24 14.32 40.69
N ASN A 143 -5.11 15.38 39.89
CA ASN A 143 -4.55 16.68 40.29
C ASN A 143 -5.61 17.77 40.52
N ALA A 144 -6.89 17.44 40.42
CA ALA A 144 -7.96 18.40 40.66
C ALA A 144 -7.91 18.84 42.13
N PRO A 145 -7.95 20.15 42.43
CA PRO A 145 -7.89 20.63 43.81
C PRO A 145 -9.09 20.10 44.60
N LEU A 146 -8.86 19.49 45.76
CA LEU A 146 -9.93 19.19 46.70
C LEU A 146 -10.49 20.51 47.25
N LEU A 147 -11.81 20.58 47.44
CA LEU A 147 -12.43 21.76 48.02
C LEU A 147 -11.84 22.02 49.41
N ALA A 148 -11.10 23.12 49.55
CA ALA A 148 -10.49 23.51 50.81
C ALA A 148 -11.58 23.74 51.87
N GLN A 149 -11.67 22.86 52.85
CA GLN A 149 -12.49 23.07 54.03
C GLN A 149 -11.63 23.79 55.08
N HIS A 150 -12.06 24.99 55.46
CA HIS A 150 -11.57 25.79 56.59
C HIS A 150 -10.05 25.74 56.84
N GLY A 151 -9.30 26.61 56.15
CA GLY A 151 -7.93 26.99 56.55
C GLY A 151 -6.81 25.98 56.23
N THR A 152 -7.13 24.86 55.59
CA THR A 152 -6.12 23.93 55.03
C THR A 152 -5.81 24.31 53.57
N ALA A 153 -4.54 24.18 53.17
CA ALA A 153 -4.14 24.35 51.77
C ALA A 153 -4.88 23.33 50.91
N ALA A 154 -5.38 23.74 49.74
CA ALA A 154 -6.02 22.83 48.81
C ALA A 154 -4.99 21.77 48.37
N SER A 155 -5.14 20.53 48.84
CA SER A 155 -4.36 19.38 48.37
C SER A 155 -5.10 18.71 47.21
N THR A 156 -4.34 18.05 46.35
CA THR A 156 -4.92 17.19 45.30
C THR A 156 -5.12 15.77 45.84
N PRO A 157 -6.02 14.96 45.24
CA PRO A 157 -6.14 13.53 45.58
C PRO A 157 -4.78 12.82 45.52
N LEU A 158 -3.98 13.11 44.50
CA LEU A 158 -2.64 12.57 44.33
C LEU A 158 -1.72 12.94 45.49
N GLN A 159 -1.68 14.22 45.86
CA GLN A 159 -0.82 14.71 46.93
C GLN A 159 -1.20 14.11 48.28
N ALA A 160 -2.50 14.01 48.58
CA ALA A 160 -3.00 13.41 49.83
C ALA A 160 -2.67 11.92 49.93
N LEU A 161 -2.76 11.19 48.81
CA LEU A 161 -2.37 9.78 48.76
C LEU A 161 -0.86 9.61 48.91
N MET A 162 -0.08 10.48 48.27
CA MET A 162 1.38 10.46 48.37
C MET A 162 1.86 10.74 49.79
N GLU A 163 1.24 11.67 50.50
CA GLU A 163 1.54 11.93 51.91
C GLU A 163 1.30 10.68 52.79
N GLN A 164 0.21 9.94 52.54
CA GLN A 164 -0.08 8.67 53.23
C GLN A 164 0.92 7.56 52.85
N ALA A 165 1.35 7.51 51.58
CA ALA A 165 2.36 6.58 51.10
C ALA A 165 3.74 6.87 51.71
N HIS A 166 4.14 8.13 51.80
CA HIS A 166 5.40 8.55 52.42
C HIS A 166 5.45 8.26 53.92
N ALA A 167 4.30 8.23 54.60
CA ALA A 167 4.21 7.84 56.00
C ALA A 167 4.53 6.35 56.24
N GLN A 168 4.41 5.49 55.21
CA GLN A 168 4.70 4.07 55.35
C GLN A 168 6.20 3.79 55.60
N PRO A 169 6.55 2.74 56.35
CA PRO A 169 7.94 2.47 56.73
C PRO A 169 8.81 2.01 55.55
N SER A 170 8.21 1.35 54.55
CA SER A 170 8.93 0.79 53.40
C SER A 170 8.26 1.13 52.06
N LEU A 171 9.03 1.05 50.97
CA LEU A 171 8.51 1.24 49.60
C LEU A 171 7.47 0.17 49.23
N GLU A 172 7.63 -1.07 49.73
CA GLU A 172 6.67 -2.14 49.48
C GLU A 172 5.32 -1.87 50.18
N ASP A 173 5.34 -1.32 51.39
CA ASP A 173 4.12 -0.97 52.13
C ASP A 173 3.43 0.26 51.53
N ALA A 174 4.21 1.26 51.10
CA ALA A 174 3.73 2.40 50.33
C ALA A 174 3.03 1.92 49.04
N ARG A 175 3.68 1.03 48.28
CA ARG A 175 3.11 0.43 47.07
C ARG A 175 1.81 -0.33 47.35
N LYS A 176 1.76 -1.16 48.40
CA LYS A 176 0.53 -1.90 48.75
C LYS A 176 -0.63 -0.96 49.05
N LEU A 177 -0.38 0.15 49.75
CA LEU A 177 -1.40 1.17 50.00
C LEU A 177 -1.89 1.81 48.71
N LEU A 178 -0.97 2.20 47.80
CA LEU A 178 -1.32 2.77 46.50
C LEU A 178 -2.17 1.83 45.64
N MET A 179 -1.89 0.52 45.70
CA MET A 179 -2.58 -0.50 44.89
C MET A 179 -3.85 -1.06 45.55
N ALA A 180 -4.08 -0.79 46.85
CA ALA A 180 -5.26 -1.26 47.57
C ALA A 180 -6.51 -0.43 47.23
N ASP A 181 -6.32 0.78 46.73
CA ASP A 181 -7.40 1.66 46.29
C ASP A 181 -7.50 1.63 44.76
N HIS A 182 -8.59 1.08 44.22
CA HIS A 182 -8.91 1.04 42.78
C HIS A 182 -9.36 2.42 42.27
N SER A 183 -8.54 3.43 42.56
CA SER A 183 -8.79 4.85 42.37
C SER A 183 -8.51 5.32 40.93
N GLU A 184 -8.78 6.59 40.67
CA GLU A 184 -8.42 7.28 39.41
C GLU A 184 -6.91 7.19 39.07
N ILE A 185 -6.05 6.87 40.06
CA ILE A 185 -4.61 6.67 39.85
C ILE A 185 -4.32 5.36 39.14
N ASP A 186 -5.01 4.27 39.47
CA ASP A 186 -4.86 3.00 38.75
C ASP A 186 -5.26 3.15 37.28
N HIS A 187 -6.30 3.95 37.03
CA HIS A 187 -6.71 4.29 35.68
C HIS A 187 -5.64 5.13 34.95
N PHE A 188 -5.06 6.15 35.60
CA PHE A 188 -3.94 6.92 35.07
C PHE A 188 -2.73 6.04 34.70
N ILE A 189 -2.31 5.15 35.62
CA ILE A 189 -1.19 4.22 35.40
C ILE A 189 -1.49 3.25 34.26
N SER A 190 -2.71 2.72 34.20
CA SER A 190 -3.13 1.79 33.14
C SER A 190 -3.11 2.45 31.76
N VAL A 191 -3.62 3.69 31.65
CA VAL A 191 -3.60 4.44 30.39
C VAL A 191 -2.15 4.72 29.97
N LEU A 192 -1.29 5.16 30.90
CA LEU A 192 0.14 5.35 30.62
C LEU A 192 0.81 4.07 30.11
N PHE A 193 0.57 2.95 30.78
CA PHE A 193 1.12 1.66 30.38
C PHE A 193 0.68 1.26 28.97
N GLU A 194 -0.62 1.41 28.67
CA GLU A 194 -1.15 1.06 27.35
C GLU A 194 -0.62 1.99 26.26
N MET A 195 -0.42 3.29 26.56
CA MET A 195 0.23 4.23 25.64
C MET A 195 1.68 3.86 25.37
N LEU A 196 2.46 3.51 26.39
CA LEU A 196 3.86 3.07 26.20
C LEU A 196 3.92 1.78 25.38
N LYS A 197 3.02 0.82 25.63
CA LYS A 197 2.90 -0.40 24.81
C LYS A 197 2.53 -0.07 23.37
N PHE A 198 1.60 0.85 23.16
CA PHE A 198 1.14 1.26 21.83
C PHE A 198 2.28 1.89 21.01
N ILE A 199 3.09 2.75 21.63
CA ILE A 199 4.32 3.30 21.02
C ILE A 199 5.28 2.14 20.68
N ASP A 200 5.48 1.20 21.61
CA ASP A 200 6.42 0.08 21.44
C ASP A 200 6.07 -0.83 20.26
N GLN A 201 4.78 -1.11 20.09
CA GLN A 201 4.25 -1.94 19.02
C GLN A 201 4.44 -1.29 17.64
N LYS A 202 4.28 0.04 17.55
CA LYS A 202 4.47 0.79 16.30
C LYS A 202 5.95 0.93 15.94
N PHE A 203 6.81 1.17 16.93
CA PHE A 203 8.24 1.42 16.77
C PHE A 203 9.08 0.40 17.54
N PRO A 204 9.05 -0.89 17.13
CA PRO A 204 9.85 -1.92 17.79
C PRO A 204 11.34 -1.61 17.66
N LYS A 205 12.17 -2.10 18.61
CA LYS A 205 13.63 -2.04 18.45
C LYS A 205 13.99 -2.76 17.16
N ALA A 206 14.85 -2.14 16.35
CA ALA A 206 15.34 -2.73 15.11
C ALA A 206 15.87 -4.14 15.39
N GLY A 207 15.21 -5.15 14.81
CA GLY A 207 15.78 -6.48 14.70
C GLY A 207 16.99 -6.45 13.76
N LEU A 208 17.89 -7.41 13.91
CA LEU A 208 19.23 -7.56 13.32
C LEU A 208 19.45 -7.29 11.80
N HIS A 209 18.48 -6.79 11.04
CA HIS A 209 18.54 -6.75 9.56
C HIS A 209 18.13 -5.45 8.87
N LYS A 210 18.03 -4.30 9.55
CA LYS A 210 17.83 -3.01 8.85
C LYS A 210 18.59 -1.88 9.52
N GLU A 211 19.83 -1.67 9.08
CA GLU A 211 20.71 -0.58 9.51
C GLU A 211 20.13 0.81 9.18
N ASP A 212 19.27 0.93 8.17
CA ASP A 212 18.65 2.21 7.78
C ASP A 212 17.36 2.57 8.53
N ALA A 213 16.68 1.61 9.19
CA ALA A 213 15.41 1.86 9.91
C ALA A 213 15.59 2.08 11.43
N ALA A 214 16.80 1.83 11.94
CA ALA A 214 17.07 1.82 13.38
C ALA A 214 17.23 3.22 13.98
N GLN A 215 17.67 4.20 13.19
CA GLN A 215 17.90 5.57 13.64
C GLN A 215 16.60 6.39 13.71
N ASP A 216 15.76 6.34 12.67
CA ASP A 216 14.49 7.08 12.63
C ASP A 216 13.49 6.56 13.67
N GLY A 217 13.32 5.24 13.79
CA GLY A 217 12.37 4.66 14.74
C GLY A 217 12.73 4.87 16.21
N HIS A 218 13.99 5.19 16.53
CA HIS A 218 14.37 5.58 17.89
C HIS A 218 13.97 7.02 18.20
N SER A 219 14.21 7.95 17.27
CA SER A 219 13.81 9.35 17.42
C SER A 219 12.29 9.46 17.59
N ASP A 220 11.52 8.77 16.75
CA ASP A 220 10.06 8.83 16.75
C ASP A 220 9.47 8.29 18.06
N ARG A 221 9.90 7.11 18.52
CA ARG A 221 9.35 6.54 19.76
C ARG A 221 9.67 7.41 21.00
N MET A 222 10.85 8.04 21.02
CA MET A 222 11.23 8.95 22.10
C MET A 222 10.44 10.25 22.03
N PHE A 223 10.14 10.76 20.84
CA PHE A 223 9.26 11.92 20.67
C PHE A 223 7.90 11.69 21.34
N TYR A 224 7.21 10.58 21.04
CA TYR A 224 5.92 10.27 21.67
C TYR A 224 6.03 10.05 23.18
N ALA A 225 7.07 9.39 23.66
CA ALA A 225 7.29 9.18 25.09
C ALA A 225 7.55 10.51 25.83
N ASN A 226 8.32 11.42 25.23
CA ASN A 226 8.62 12.73 25.82
C ASN A 226 7.37 13.62 25.92
N ILE A 227 6.41 13.48 25.00
CA ILE A 227 5.09 14.13 25.14
C ILE A 227 4.39 13.66 26.42
N LEU A 228 4.47 12.36 26.76
CA LEU A 228 3.90 11.84 28.00
C LEU A 228 4.62 12.35 29.23
N LYS A 229 5.96 12.44 29.19
CA LYS A 229 6.78 13.01 30.28
C LYS A 229 6.35 14.44 30.58
N ALA A 230 6.21 15.27 29.55
CA ALA A 230 5.86 16.69 29.68
C ALA A 230 4.50 16.97 30.34
N ILE A 231 3.58 15.99 30.37
CA ILE A 231 2.27 16.13 31.03
C ILE A 231 2.38 15.86 32.54
N MET A 232 3.32 15.02 32.97
CA MET A 232 3.37 14.55 34.36
C MET A 232 4.09 15.54 35.28
N ASN A 233 3.56 15.68 36.50
CA ASN A 233 4.25 16.40 37.58
C ASN A 233 5.13 15.44 38.41
N GLN A 234 5.89 16.00 39.34
CA GLN A 234 6.82 15.23 40.19
C GLN A 234 6.14 14.12 40.99
N ASP A 235 4.95 14.38 41.53
CA ASP A 235 4.20 13.38 42.29
C ASP A 235 3.69 12.24 41.40
N ALA A 236 3.29 12.54 40.15
CA ALA A 236 2.90 11.51 39.19
C ALA A 236 4.09 10.64 38.76
N PHE A 237 5.27 11.22 38.50
CA PHE A 237 6.49 10.44 38.24
C PHE A 237 6.82 9.51 39.40
N GLU A 238 6.67 10.00 40.63
CA GLU A 238 6.96 9.22 41.83
C GLU A 238 5.96 8.06 42.03
N VAL A 239 4.66 8.31 41.81
CA VAL A 239 3.63 7.26 41.83
C VAL A 239 3.90 6.20 40.78
N VAL A 240 4.25 6.60 39.54
CA VAL A 240 4.63 5.68 38.47
C VAL A 240 5.81 4.80 38.90
N ALA A 241 6.84 5.39 39.53
CA ALA A 241 7.97 4.64 40.06
C ALA A 241 7.54 3.64 41.15
N MET A 242 6.67 4.02 42.08
CA MET A 242 6.17 3.12 43.14
C MET A 242 5.34 1.97 42.56
N TYR A 243 4.44 2.25 41.60
CA TYR A 243 3.61 1.23 40.93
C TYR A 243 4.46 0.22 40.16
N ALA A 244 5.52 0.68 39.49
CA ALA A 244 6.40 -0.17 38.69
C ALA A 244 7.50 -0.89 39.50
N ALA A 245 7.70 -0.55 40.78
CA ALA A 245 8.70 -1.17 41.67
C ALA A 245 8.35 -2.61 42.09
N THR A 246 8.40 -3.57 41.16
CA THR A 246 8.14 -5.00 41.41
C THR A 246 9.22 -5.89 40.81
N HIS A 247 9.53 -6.98 41.50
CA HIS A 247 10.37 -8.08 40.99
C HIS A 247 9.56 -9.25 40.43
N GLN A 248 8.24 -9.20 40.51
CA GLN A 248 7.37 -10.30 40.09
C GLN A 248 7.27 -10.34 38.56
N THR A 249 8.06 -11.21 37.93
CA THR A 249 8.16 -11.34 36.46
C THR A 249 6.86 -11.72 35.76
N GLN A 250 5.92 -12.35 36.47
CA GLN A 250 4.60 -12.71 35.94
C GLN A 250 3.57 -11.56 36.01
N SER A 251 3.92 -10.45 36.68
CA SER A 251 3.02 -9.31 36.84
C SER A 251 3.06 -8.39 35.61
N PRO A 252 1.92 -7.85 35.13
CA PRO A 252 1.91 -6.84 34.07
C PRO A 252 2.76 -5.61 34.42
N TYR A 253 2.88 -5.28 35.70
CA TYR A 253 3.71 -4.17 36.19
C TYR A 253 5.21 -4.37 36.00
N TYR A 254 5.68 -5.62 35.82
CA TYR A 254 7.07 -5.89 35.45
C TYR A 254 7.36 -5.47 34.00
N ALA A 255 6.44 -5.76 33.07
CA ALA A 255 6.53 -5.27 31.69
C ALA A 255 6.41 -3.75 31.64
N PHE A 256 5.55 -3.17 32.47
CA PHE A 256 5.46 -1.71 32.62
C PHE A 256 6.79 -1.10 33.08
N ARG A 257 7.45 -1.70 34.08
CA ARG A 257 8.79 -1.29 34.52
C ARG A 257 9.81 -1.29 33.37
N GLN A 258 9.82 -2.33 32.56
CA GLN A 258 10.72 -2.42 31.39
C GLN A 258 10.47 -1.30 30.38
N LEU A 259 9.21 -0.91 30.16
CA LEU A 259 8.87 0.20 29.27
C LEU A 259 9.30 1.54 29.88
N ILE A 260 9.08 1.75 31.17
CA ILE A 260 9.53 2.96 31.89
C ILE A 260 11.04 3.15 31.77
N GLU A 261 11.82 2.08 31.94
CA GLU A 261 13.28 2.10 31.74
C GLU A 261 13.64 2.31 30.26
N LYS A 262 12.95 1.63 29.34
CA LYS A 262 13.20 1.75 27.89
C LYS A 262 12.99 3.16 27.35
N TYR A 263 12.01 3.88 27.91
CA TYR A 263 11.65 5.24 27.51
C TYR A 263 12.20 6.32 28.43
N GLU A 264 13.08 5.95 29.38
CA GLU A 264 13.74 6.88 30.29
C GLU A 264 12.72 7.78 31.03
N LEU A 265 11.56 7.22 31.37
CA LEU A 265 10.42 8.02 31.83
C LEU A 265 10.70 8.71 33.17
N LEU A 266 11.54 8.11 34.03
CA LEU A 266 11.85 8.65 35.36
C LEU A 266 13.09 9.55 35.38
N GLU A 267 13.65 9.94 34.23
CA GLU A 267 14.79 10.87 34.16
C GLU A 267 14.45 12.25 34.75
N GLU A 268 13.20 12.69 34.60
CA GLU A 268 12.71 13.97 35.09
C GLU A 268 12.31 13.95 36.58
N LEU A 269 12.37 12.78 37.25
CA LEU A 269 12.02 12.66 38.67
C LEU A 269 13.12 13.26 39.56
N ASP A 270 12.79 14.34 40.26
CA ASP A 270 13.70 14.99 41.20
C ASP A 270 13.67 14.32 42.58
N LEU A 271 14.68 13.50 42.85
CA LEU A 271 14.85 12.76 44.09
C LEU A 271 15.44 13.58 45.26
N ARG A 272 15.67 14.89 45.08
CA ARG A 272 16.25 15.74 46.14
C ARG A 272 15.33 15.99 47.34
N ALA A 273 14.02 15.87 47.15
CA ALA A 273 13.06 16.10 48.23
C ALA A 273 13.23 15.09 49.37
N VAL A 274 13.17 15.55 50.62
CA VAL A 274 13.45 14.74 51.82
C VAL A 274 12.56 13.49 51.90
N HIS A 275 11.28 13.62 51.57
CA HIS A 275 10.34 12.49 51.58
C HIS A 275 10.65 11.46 50.48
N ARG A 276 11.24 11.87 49.34
CA ARG A 276 11.68 10.98 48.26
C ARG A 276 13.01 10.28 48.57
N GLN A 277 13.92 10.95 49.27
CA GLN A 277 15.19 10.36 49.70
C GLN A 277 15.00 9.13 50.59
N LYS A 278 13.93 9.10 51.40
CA LYS A 278 13.57 7.95 52.23
C LYS A 278 13.46 6.65 51.43
N PHE A 279 12.91 6.70 50.23
CA PHE A 279 12.70 5.53 49.38
C PHE A 279 13.78 5.32 48.32
N LEU A 280 14.81 6.17 48.27
CA LEU A 280 15.88 6.13 47.27
C LEU A 280 16.60 4.77 47.23
N ALA A 281 16.94 4.21 48.39
CA ALA A 281 17.56 2.89 48.47
C ALA A 281 16.64 1.78 47.94
N GLY A 282 15.32 1.91 48.17
CA GLY A 282 14.31 1.00 47.63
C GLY A 282 14.21 1.12 46.11
N TYR A 283 14.11 2.34 45.56
CA TYR A 283 14.05 2.56 44.12
C TYR A 283 15.29 2.03 43.39
N ALA A 284 16.47 2.16 43.99
CA ALA A 284 17.73 1.67 43.42
C ALA A 284 17.77 0.14 43.22
N HIS A 285 16.91 -0.63 43.93
CA HIS A 285 16.75 -2.07 43.69
C HIS A 285 15.93 -2.37 42.43
N TYR A 286 15.03 -1.48 42.02
CA TYR A 286 14.13 -1.70 40.89
C TYR A 286 14.53 -0.95 39.62
N PHE A 287 15.16 0.21 39.73
CA PHE A 287 15.49 1.08 38.62
C PHE A 287 16.98 1.43 38.63
N ALA A 288 17.70 1.01 37.60
CA ALA A 288 19.14 1.29 37.51
C ALA A 288 19.45 2.78 37.37
N GLN A 289 18.54 3.54 36.74
CA GLN A 289 18.68 4.98 36.44
C GLN A 289 18.46 5.90 37.66
N LEU A 290 17.88 5.40 38.76
CA LEU A 290 17.57 6.18 39.96
C LEU A 290 18.60 6.01 41.09
N LYS A 291 19.79 5.49 40.79
CA LYS A 291 20.87 5.36 41.79
C LYS A 291 21.37 6.74 42.23
N PRO A 292 21.70 6.93 43.52
CA PRO A 292 22.34 8.17 43.97
C PRO A 292 23.62 8.41 43.17
N PRO A 293 23.94 9.67 42.81
CA PRO A 293 25.25 9.98 42.25
C PRO A 293 26.32 9.48 43.21
N VAL A 294 27.32 8.77 42.68
CA VAL A 294 28.51 8.38 43.45
C VAL A 294 29.08 9.67 44.06
N PRO A 295 29.23 9.76 45.39
CA PRO A 295 29.88 10.92 45.98
C PRO A 295 31.29 11.02 45.39
N LEU A 296 31.60 12.18 44.81
CA LEU A 296 32.97 12.57 44.40
C LEU A 296 33.92 12.54 45.60
#